data_AF-A0A6B1GKB4-F1
#
_entry.id   AF-A0A6B1GKB4-F1
#
_cell.length_a   1.000
_cell.length_b   1.000
_cell.length_c   1.000
_cell.angle_alpha   90.00
_cell.angle_beta   90.00
_cell.angle_gamma   90.00
#
_symmetry.space_group_name_H-M   'P 1'
#
loop_
_entity.id
_entity.type
_entity.pdbx_description
1 polymer ?
#
loop_
_entity_poly.entity_id
_entity_poly.type
_entity_poly.pdbx_seq_one_letter_code
_entity_poly.pdbx_strand_id
1 'polypeptide(L)' 'MSEQANGYTPRLLARYQQEIHGALMREFGYGNPMQAPTLEKINVNIGLGEALDNARAIETATADLK' A
#
# COMPACT_ATOMS: atom_id res chain seq x y z
N MET A 1 10.89 23.49 -14.29
CA MET A 1 10.10 22.59 -13.42
C MET A 1 9.10 21.88 -14.31
N SER A 2 9.54 20.81 -14.99
CA SER A 2 8.74 20.04 -15.93
C SER A 2 8.61 18.63 -15.37
N GLU A 3 7.50 18.37 -14.68
CA GLU A 3 7.13 17.06 -14.20
C GLU A 3 6.51 16.31 -15.38
N GLN A 4 7.20 15.28 -15.87
CA GLN A 4 6.69 14.41 -16.92
C GLN A 4 5.58 13.54 -16.34
N ALA A 5 4.32 13.88 -16.65
CA ALA A 5 3.18 13.02 -16.39
C ALA A 5 3.27 11.77 -17.26
N ASN A 6 3.95 10.75 -16.76
CA ASN A 6 3.96 9.42 -17.36
C ASN A 6 2.56 8.82 -17.18
N GLY A 7 1.84 8.54 -18.26
CA GLY A 7 0.44 8.06 -18.28
C GLY A 7 0.21 6.64 -17.73
N TYR A 8 1.04 6.23 -16.76
CA TYR A 8 0.98 4.93 -16.12
C TYR A 8 0.05 4.99 -14.89
N THR A 9 -1.08 4.29 -14.98
CA THR A 9 -1.94 4.05 -13.81
C THR A 9 -1.52 2.75 -13.15
N PRO A 10 -1.18 2.74 -11.84
CA PRO A 10 -0.87 1.51 -11.12
C PRO A 10 -2.01 0.50 -11.22
N ARG A 11 -1.69 -0.76 -11.55
CA ARG A 11 -2.68 -1.84 -11.74
C ARG A 11 -3.67 -1.97 -10.59
N LEU A 12 -3.19 -1.88 -9.34
CA LEU A 12 -4.03 -1.98 -8.15
C LEU A 12 -4.93 -0.77 -7.96
N LEU A 13 -4.46 0.42 -8.31
CA LEU A 13 -5.27 1.65 -8.26
C LEU A 13 -6.40 1.59 -9.28
N ALA A 14 -6.09 1.18 -10.52
CA ALA A 14 -7.09 1.00 -11.58
C ALA A 14 -8.17 0.00 -11.15
N ARG A 15 -7.76 -1.16 -10.61
CA ARG A 15 -8.69 -2.18 -10.12
C ARG A 15 -9.55 -1.67 -8.96
N TYR A 16 -8.96 -0.92 -8.03
CA TYR A 16 -9.72 -0.36 -6.91
C TYR A 16 -10.83 0.58 -7.41
N GLN A 17 -10.51 1.48 -8.34
CA GLN A 17 -11.45 2.45 -8.88
C GLN A 17 -12.55 1.82 -9.74
N GLN A 18 -12.21 0.81 -10.55
CA GLN A 18 -13.14 0.22 -11.53
C GLN A 18 -14.04 -0.86 -10.94
N GLU A 19 -13.50 -1.70 -10.05
CA GLU A 19 -14.19 -2.90 -9.57
C GLU A 19 -14.56 -2.78 -8.10
N ILE A 20 -13.57 -2.48 -7.25
CA ILE A 20 -13.68 -2.67 -5.80
C ILE A 20 -14.52 -1.57 -5.15
N HIS A 21 -14.31 -0.31 -5.52
CA HIS A 21 -15.04 0.83 -4.96
C HIS A 21 -16.55 0.69 -5.16
N GLY A 22 -16.98 0.36 -6.38
CA GLY A 22 -18.38 0.12 -6.70
C GLY A 22 -18.97 -1.14 -6.06
N ALA A 23 -18.15 -2.18 -5.81
CA ALA A 23 -18.58 -3.34 -5.05
C ALA A 23 -18.83 -2.99 -3.57
N LEU A 24 -17.90 -2.29 -2.93
CA LEU A 24 -18.00 -1.85 -1.53
C LEU A 24 -19.21 -0.94 -1.29
N MET A 25 -19.44 0.02 -2.20
CA MET A 25 -20.62 0.90 -2.14
C MET A 25 -21.94 0.13 -2.16
N ARG A 26 -22.03 -0.92 -2.98
CA ARG A 26 -23.23 -1.76 -3.11
C ARG A 26 -23.41 -2.71 -1.93
N GLU A 27 -22.33 -3.31 -1.46
CA GLU A 27 -22.36 -4.29 -0.36
C GLU A 27 -22.69 -3.63 0.98
N PHE A 28 -22.13 -2.45 1.25
CA PHE A 28 -22.27 -1.76 2.53
C PHE A 28 -23.25 -0.57 2.51
N GLY A 29 -23.82 -0.24 1.35
CA GLY A 29 -24.88 0.77 1.23
C GLY A 29 -24.46 2.19 1.56
N TYR A 30 -23.21 2.56 1.29
CA TYR A 30 -22.71 3.91 1.55
C TYR A 30 -23.48 4.96 0.73
N GLY A 31 -23.91 6.05 1.38
CA GLY A 31 -24.66 7.13 0.72
C GLY A 31 -23.78 8.14 -0.01
N ASN A 32 -22.48 8.16 0.26
CA ASN A 32 -21.52 9.06 -0.36
C ASN A 32 -20.31 8.27 -0.89
N PRO A 33 -19.91 8.43 -2.17
CA PRO A 33 -18.72 7.79 -2.75
C PRO A 33 -17.43 7.98 -1.95
N MET A 34 -17.30 9.08 -1.22
CA MET A 34 -16.14 9.38 -0.38
C MET A 34 -16.10 8.59 0.94
N GLN A 35 -17.20 7.90 1.30
CA GLN A 35 -17.25 7.04 2.48
C GLN A 35 -16.68 5.63 2.22
N ALA A 36 -16.47 5.26 0.95
CA ALA A 36 -15.87 3.97 0.62
C ALA A 36 -14.43 3.90 1.18
N PRO A 37 -14.08 2.83 1.92
CA PRO A 37 -12.76 2.68 2.53
C PRO A 37 -11.61 2.69 1.52
N THR A 38 -10.62 3.55 1.74
CA THR A 38 -9.39 3.64 0.92
C THR A 38 -8.17 3.17 1.72
N LEU A 39 -7.13 2.72 1.01
CA LEU A 39 -5.86 2.34 1.62
C LEU A 39 -4.98 3.59 1.79
N GLU A 40 -4.71 3.97 3.04
CA GLU A 40 -3.91 5.17 3.36
C GLU A 40 -2.40 4.88 3.35
N LYS A 41 -1.97 3.83 4.06
CA LYS A 41 -0.56 3.42 4.12
C LYS A 41 -0.42 1.95 4.50
N ILE A 42 0.71 1.37 4.13
CA ILE A 42 1.14 0.03 4.56
C ILE A 42 2.41 0.20 5.38
N ASN A 43 2.33 -0.08 6.69
CA ASN A 43 3.51 -0.13 7.55
C ASN A 43 4.09 -1.53 7.50
N VAL A 44 5.32 -1.68 7.00
CA VAL A 44 6.06 -2.94 7.08
C VAL A 44 6.97 -2.87 8.30
N ASN A 45 6.75 -3.77 9.25
CA ASN A 45 7.57 -3.90 10.45
C ASN A 45 8.32 -5.23 10.39
N ILE A 46 9.62 -5.20 10.63
CA ILE A 46 10.45 -6.39 10.78
C ILE A 46 10.87 -6.50 12.25
N GLY A 47 10.41 -7.56 12.91
CA GLY A 47 10.79 -7.87 14.29
C GLY A 47 12.20 -8.45 14.35
N LEU A 48 13.19 -7.60 14.62
CA LEU A 48 14.60 -7.96 14.73
C LEU A 48 15.00 -8.27 16.17
N GLY A 49 14.34 -9.25 16.80
CA GLY A 49 14.58 -9.63 18.20
C GLY A 49 16.01 -10.14 18.48
N GLU A 50 16.58 -10.90 17.55
CA GLU A 50 17.94 -11.48 17.68
C GLU A 50 19.05 -10.54 17.16
N ALA A 51 18.67 -9.40 16.57
CA ALA A 51 19.63 -8.47 15.98
C ALA A 51 20.38 -7.61 17.01
N LEU A 52 19.95 -7.64 18.28
CA LEU A 52 20.70 -7.05 19.39
C LEU A 52 22.06 -7.74 19.59
N ASP A 53 22.12 -9.05 19.39
CA ASP A 53 23.35 -9.84 19.57
C ASP A 53 24.16 -9.98 18.27
N ASN A 54 23.51 -9.82 17.11
CA ASN A 54 24.16 -9.96 15.80
C ASN A 54 23.82 -8.81 14.84
N ALA A 55 24.73 -7.85 14.73
CA ALA A 55 24.60 -6.68 13.85
C ALA A 55 24.36 -7.03 12.36
N ARG A 56 24.78 -8.23 11.90
CA ARG A 56 24.56 -8.68 10.51
C ARG A 56 23.09 -8.91 10.19
N ALA A 57 22.26 -9.21 11.19
CA ALA A 57 20.83 -9.43 10.99
C ALA A 57 20.11 -8.16 10.52
N ILE A 58 20.56 -6.98 10.96
CA ILE A 58 20.04 -5.68 10.49
C ILE A 58 20.39 -5.47 9.02
N GLU A 59 21.64 -5.75 8.63
CA GLU A 59 22.10 -5.61 7.25
C GLU A 59 21.33 -6.54 6.30
N THR A 60 21.07 -7.78 6.72
CA THR A 60 20.24 -8.73 5.94
C THR A 60 18.80 -8.24 5.81
N ALA A 61 18.15 -7.81 6.91
CA ALA A 61 16.77 -7.31 6.84
C ALA A 61 16.64 -6.07 5.95
N THR A 62 17.66 -5.21 5.95
CA THR A 62 17.70 -4.02 5.09
C THR A 62 17.92 -4.40 3.62
N ALA A 63 18.64 -5.49 3.34
CA ALA A 63 18.81 -6.02 1.99
C ALA A 63 17.53 -6.65 1.44
N ASP A 64 16.73 -7.32 2.29
CA ASP A 64 15.47 -7.97 1.90
C ASP A 64 14.34 -6.98 1.60
N LEU A 65 14.39 -5.77 2.17
CA LEU A 65 13.41 -4.70 1.95
C LEU A 65 13.72 -3.78 0.75
N LYS A 66 14.85 -4.01 0.05
CA LYS A 66 15.24 -3.22 -1.11
C LYS A 66 14.51 -3.66 -2.38
#